data_AF-A0A4U7ETU2-F1
#
_entry.id   AF-A0A4U7ETU2-F1
#
_cell.length_a   1.000
_cell.length_b   1.000
_cell.length_c   1.000
_cell.angle_alpha   90.00
_cell.angle_beta   90.00
_cell.angle_gamma   90.00
#
_symmetry.space_group_name_H-M   'P 1'
#
loop_
_entity.id
_entity.type
_entity.pdbx_description
1 polymer ?
#
loop_
_entity_poly.entity_id
_entity_poly.type
_entity_poly.pdbx_seq_one_letter_code
_entity_poly.pdbx_strand_id
1 'polypeptide(L)'
;MPGPLGDATRCDLTDAAVARLAADGFEVVRPESAAEPPAVATRGDDRVSVEPLAADDATPTVIVSRLGHALARDRRALFVTRDDATATAVRDLLADPPLLADRRDGRRTFHLGPDRIPVAGGGYACVRADGLGDPTFAWRETDTPAGPIGADSDSGADAAAVGDDGRPAVPRLVCEVDGTPVAVLAGVDGLRTPPDEAFPFAYRRDPTDKRFRVRRGDDGAVVETIGGFAALRDAGYVPVPMPLVPEHALGRDVDDEALAAAWDLSVIGGADAESDPDGDPEPDR
;
A
#
# COMPACT_ATOMS: atom_id res chain seq x y z
N MET A 1 15.20 -7.13 14.43
CA MET A 1 13.81 -6.92 14.85
C MET A 1 13.76 -5.59 15.59
N PRO A 2 13.68 -4.44 14.90
CA PRO A 2 13.14 -3.26 15.55
C PRO A 2 11.67 -3.56 15.85
N GLY A 3 11.24 -3.25 17.07
CA GLY A 3 9.86 -3.49 17.50
C GLY A 3 8.94 -2.40 16.95
N PRO A 4 7.60 -2.58 17.04
CA PRO A 4 6.69 -1.44 16.90
C PRO A 4 7.19 -0.31 17.80
N LEU A 5 7.00 0.96 17.42
CA LEU A 5 7.24 2.06 18.36
C LEU A 5 6.64 1.68 19.70
N GLY A 6 7.47 1.65 20.74
CA GLY A 6 6.95 1.63 22.09
C GLY A 6 5.97 2.80 22.21
N ASP A 7 4.85 2.59 22.88
CA ASP A 7 3.78 3.59 22.98
C ASP A 7 4.31 4.96 23.42
N ALA A 8 5.38 4.98 24.23
CA ALA A 8 6.13 6.17 24.59
C ALA A 8 6.61 7.01 23.39
N THR A 9 7.28 6.41 22.39
CA THR A 9 7.75 7.17 21.20
C THR A 9 6.57 7.73 20.40
N ARG A 10 5.48 6.96 20.30
CA ARG A 10 4.28 7.43 19.59
C ARG A 10 3.65 8.61 20.33
N CYS A 11 3.59 8.55 21.66
CA CYS A 11 3.15 9.66 22.51
C CYS A 11 4.05 10.89 22.33
N ASP A 12 5.37 10.75 22.39
CA ASP A 12 6.32 11.87 22.23
C ASP A 12 6.13 12.60 20.90
N LEU A 13 6.06 11.85 19.79
CA LEU A 13 5.87 12.43 18.45
C LEU A 13 4.52 13.14 18.34
N THR A 14 3.47 12.54 18.93
CA THR A 14 2.14 13.15 18.99
C THR A 14 2.22 14.46 19.78
N ASP A 15 2.81 14.45 20.97
CA ASP A 15 2.89 15.61 21.85
C ASP A 15 3.64 16.78 21.20
N ALA A 16 4.76 16.50 20.55
CA ALA A 16 5.51 17.52 19.81
C ALA A 16 4.70 18.14 18.65
N ALA A 17 4.00 17.31 17.88
CA ALA A 17 3.14 17.79 16.80
C ALA A 17 1.96 18.61 17.33
N VAL A 18 1.34 18.18 18.44
CA VAL A 18 0.27 18.93 19.12
C VAL A 18 0.77 20.29 19.59
N ALA A 19 1.96 20.36 20.20
CA ALA A 19 2.54 21.62 20.64
C ALA A 19 2.77 22.59 19.47
N ARG A 20 3.31 22.09 18.35
CA ARG A 20 3.52 22.87 17.12
C ARG A 20 2.20 23.39 16.55
N LEU A 21 1.22 22.50 16.38
CA LEU A 21 -0.09 22.86 15.83
C LEU A 21 -0.82 23.88 16.73
N ALA A 22 -0.74 23.74 18.05
CA ALA A 22 -1.30 24.71 18.99
C ALA A 22 -0.62 26.08 18.85
N ALA A 23 0.71 26.13 18.69
CA ALA A 23 1.44 27.37 18.43
C ALA A 23 1.04 28.03 17.09
N ASP A 24 0.71 27.21 16.09
CA ASP A 24 0.18 27.65 14.78
C ASP A 24 -1.31 28.05 14.84
N GLY A 25 -1.93 28.03 16.02
CA GLY A 25 -3.31 28.47 16.25
C GLY A 25 -4.38 27.41 15.92
N PHE A 26 -4.01 26.13 15.86
CA PHE A 26 -4.99 25.05 15.79
C PHE A 26 -5.56 24.72 17.16
N GLU A 27 -6.85 24.44 17.21
CA GLU A 27 -7.48 23.72 18.32
C GLU A 27 -7.20 22.23 18.14
N VAL A 28 -6.76 21.54 19.19
CA VAL A 28 -6.36 20.13 19.12
C VAL A 28 -7.18 19.29 20.09
N VAL A 29 -7.73 18.19 19.58
CA VAL A 29 -8.45 17.17 20.35
C VAL A 29 -7.66 15.87 20.32
N ARG A 30 -7.71 15.10 21.42
CA ARG A 30 -7.17 13.74 21.52
C ARG A 30 -8.33 12.76 21.63
N PRO A 31 -8.74 12.13 20.52
CA PRO A 31 -9.79 11.14 20.55
C PRO A 31 -9.43 9.95 21.44
N GLU A 32 -10.41 9.42 22.18
CA GLU A 32 -10.22 8.21 23.01
C GLU A 32 -10.39 6.91 22.18
N SER A 33 -10.94 7.02 20.98
CA SER A 33 -11.21 5.88 20.11
C SER A 33 -9.96 5.44 19.36
N ALA A 34 -9.68 4.13 19.38
CA ALA A 34 -8.65 3.53 18.53
C ALA A 34 -8.95 3.61 17.02
N ALA A 35 -10.17 4.02 16.64
CA ALA A 35 -10.56 4.26 15.26
C ALA A 35 -10.24 5.67 14.76
N GLU A 36 -9.60 6.51 15.58
CA GLU A 36 -9.16 7.86 15.24
C GLU A 36 -7.64 7.97 15.44
N PRO A 37 -6.97 8.93 14.78
CA PRO A 37 -5.56 9.21 15.04
C PRO A 37 -5.35 9.70 16.49
N PRO A 38 -4.11 9.59 17.02
CA PRO A 38 -3.78 10.04 18.37
C PRO A 38 -4.11 11.51 18.67
N ALA A 39 -4.14 12.36 17.65
CA ALA A 39 -4.64 13.72 17.75
C ALA A 39 -5.27 14.20 16.43
N VAL A 40 -6.23 15.10 16.55
CA VAL A 40 -6.87 15.80 15.45
C VAL A 40 -6.81 17.29 15.72
N ALA A 41 -6.36 18.07 14.74
CA ALA A 41 -6.23 19.51 14.85
C ALA A 41 -7.14 20.24 13.86
N THR A 42 -7.70 21.37 14.28
CA THR A 42 -8.65 22.15 13.49
C THR A 42 -8.35 23.65 13.56
N ARG A 43 -8.40 24.34 12.41
CA ARG A 43 -8.28 25.81 12.32
C ARG A 43 -9.11 26.34 11.15
N GLY A 44 -10.22 27.02 11.43
CA GLY A 44 -11.17 27.42 10.39
C GLY A 44 -11.76 26.20 9.70
N ASP A 45 -11.46 26.00 8.42
CA ASP A 45 -11.83 24.80 7.64
C ASP A 45 -10.68 23.78 7.51
N ASP A 46 -9.46 24.11 7.94
CA ASP A 46 -8.32 23.17 7.91
C ASP A 46 -8.51 22.11 9.00
N ARG A 47 -8.37 20.83 8.62
CA ARG A 47 -8.54 19.66 9.48
C ARG A 47 -7.35 18.73 9.26
N VAL A 48 -6.66 18.38 10.34
CA VAL A 48 -5.41 17.62 10.28
C VAL A 48 -5.48 16.40 11.19
N SER A 49 -5.21 15.22 10.63
CA SER A 49 -4.92 14.00 11.40
C SER A 49 -3.44 13.94 11.74
N VAL A 50 -3.07 13.80 13.02
CA VAL A 50 -1.67 13.66 13.44
C VAL A 50 -1.29 12.17 13.41
N GLU A 51 -0.34 11.83 12.54
CA GLU A 51 0.04 10.46 12.20
C GLU A 51 1.52 10.19 12.56
N PRO A 52 1.84 9.85 13.82
CA PRO A 52 3.21 9.54 14.24
C PRO A 52 3.71 8.22 13.65
N LEU A 53 4.90 8.24 13.04
CA LEU A 53 5.48 7.10 12.30
C LEU A 53 6.80 6.64 12.90
N ALA A 54 6.91 5.33 13.08
CA ALA A 54 8.19 4.62 13.21
C ALA A 54 8.91 4.54 11.87
N ALA A 55 10.21 4.23 11.93
CA ALA A 55 10.94 3.72 10.77
C ALA A 55 10.23 2.50 10.14
N ASP A 56 9.81 1.52 10.96
CA ASP A 56 9.10 0.32 10.49
C ASP A 56 7.66 0.59 10.01
N ASP A 57 7.09 1.74 10.36
CA ASP A 57 5.74 2.15 9.92
C ASP A 57 5.78 2.92 8.59
N ALA A 58 6.95 3.34 8.10
CA ALA A 58 7.11 4.05 6.82
C ALA A 58 7.01 3.09 5.63
N THR A 59 5.89 2.37 5.53
CA THR A 59 5.60 1.39 4.50
C THR A 59 4.41 1.84 3.65
N PRO A 60 4.33 1.44 2.36
CA PRO A 60 3.22 1.81 1.48
C PRO A 60 1.83 1.53 2.09
N THR A 61 1.68 0.36 2.73
CA THR A 61 0.41 -0.07 3.33
C THR A 61 -0.01 0.82 4.49
N VAL A 62 0.91 1.17 5.39
CA VAL A 62 0.59 2.01 6.55
C VAL A 62 0.32 3.44 6.11
N ILE A 63 1.13 3.99 5.20
CA ILE A 63 0.95 5.34 4.67
C ILE A 63 -0.39 5.49 3.96
N VAL A 64 -0.73 4.60 3.02
CA VAL A 64 -2.01 4.69 2.30
C VAL A 64 -3.20 4.51 3.24
N SER A 65 -3.09 3.64 4.24
CA SER A 65 -4.17 3.40 5.20
C SER A 65 -4.47 4.65 6.02
N ARG A 66 -3.44 5.31 6.55
CA ARG A 66 -3.56 6.54 7.34
C ARG A 66 -4.05 7.71 6.48
N LEU A 67 -3.53 7.83 5.27
CA LEU A 67 -3.94 8.87 4.33
C LEU A 67 -5.40 8.70 3.89
N GLY A 68 -5.80 7.48 3.50
CA GLY A 68 -7.18 7.16 3.15
C GLY A 68 -8.13 7.40 4.32
N HIS A 69 -7.72 7.06 5.55
CA HIS A 69 -8.50 7.34 6.75
C HIS A 69 -8.71 8.84 6.99
N ALA A 70 -7.66 9.65 6.84
CA ALA A 70 -7.75 11.10 6.96
C ALA A 70 -8.68 11.70 5.89
N LEU A 71 -8.49 11.28 4.63
CA LEU A 71 -9.30 11.75 3.49
C LEU A 71 -10.77 11.37 3.62
N ALA A 72 -11.09 10.18 4.12
CA ALA A 72 -12.47 9.74 4.37
C ALA A 72 -13.20 10.56 5.44
N ARG A 73 -12.47 11.42 6.17
CA ARG A 73 -12.99 12.32 7.21
C ARG A 73 -12.77 13.80 6.87
N ASP A 74 -12.49 14.09 5.59
CA ASP A 74 -12.20 15.43 5.07
C ASP A 74 -11.04 16.11 5.80
N ARG A 75 -9.96 15.35 6.04
CA ARG A 75 -8.73 15.84 6.69
C ARG A 75 -7.52 15.57 5.81
N ARG A 76 -6.47 16.38 5.98
CA ARG A 76 -5.12 16.04 5.55
C ARG A 76 -4.37 15.28 6.64
N ALA A 77 -3.40 14.45 6.25
CA ALA A 77 -2.55 13.73 7.18
C ALA A 77 -1.26 14.52 7.47
N LEU A 78 -0.97 14.80 8.73
CA LEU A 78 0.37 15.25 9.15
C LEU A 78 1.15 14.04 9.63
N PHE A 79 2.07 13.54 8.80
CA PHE A 79 3.00 12.51 9.18
C PHE A 79 4.09 13.11 10.09
N VAL A 80 4.39 12.43 11.20
CA VAL A 80 5.37 12.92 12.18
C VAL A 80 6.42 11.86 12.43
N THR A 81 7.68 12.16 12.11
CA THR A 81 8.79 11.22 12.25
C THR A 81 9.83 11.75 13.23
N ARG A 82 10.68 10.85 13.74
CA ARG A 82 11.78 11.23 14.64
C ARG A 82 13.04 11.65 13.87
N ASP A 83 13.28 11.04 12.71
CA ASP A 83 14.51 11.19 11.95
C ASP A 83 14.24 11.44 10.45
N ASP A 84 15.26 11.98 9.78
CA ASP A 84 15.22 12.32 8.36
C ASP A 84 15.20 11.10 7.44
N ALA A 85 15.69 9.94 7.87
CA ALA A 85 15.67 8.74 7.04
C ALA A 85 14.22 8.22 6.90
N THR A 86 13.48 8.15 8.01
CA THR A 86 12.05 7.85 8.01
C THR A 86 11.28 8.91 7.23
N ALA A 87 11.61 10.19 7.42
CA ALA A 87 10.99 11.29 6.67
C ALA A 87 11.19 11.14 5.16
N THR A 88 12.41 10.78 4.74
CA THR A 88 12.74 10.55 3.33
C THR A 88 11.96 9.38 2.77
N ALA A 89 11.85 8.26 3.49
CA ALA A 89 11.04 7.12 3.06
C ALA A 89 9.56 7.50 2.86
N VAL A 90 8.98 8.32 3.74
CA VAL A 90 7.61 8.84 3.57
C VAL A 90 7.49 9.73 2.34
N ARG A 91 8.45 10.64 2.12
CA ARG A 91 8.47 11.51 0.94
C ARG A 91 8.59 10.69 -0.34
N ASP A 92 9.48 9.71 -0.40
CA ASP A 92 9.69 8.88 -1.58
C ASP A 92 8.42 8.10 -1.95
N LEU A 93 7.62 7.69 -0.95
CA LEU A 93 6.32 7.02 -1.17
C LEU A 93 5.22 7.95 -1.64
N LEU A 94 5.29 9.25 -1.32
CA LEU A 94 4.22 10.22 -1.60
C LEU A 94 4.60 11.24 -2.69
N ALA A 95 5.85 11.23 -3.13
CA ALA A 95 6.34 12.01 -4.26
C ALA A 95 5.89 11.40 -5.59
N ASP A 96 5.96 12.19 -6.67
CA ASP A 96 5.58 11.75 -8.02
C ASP A 96 6.44 10.56 -8.50
N PRO A 97 5.85 9.39 -8.80
CA PRO A 97 4.42 9.06 -8.78
C PRO A 97 3.91 8.61 -7.39
N PRO A 98 2.89 9.27 -6.80
CA PRO A 98 2.52 9.00 -5.42
C PRO A 98 1.93 7.60 -5.23
N LEU A 99 2.37 6.92 -4.18
CA LEU A 99 1.93 5.57 -3.76
C LEU A 99 2.18 4.47 -4.80
N LEU A 100 3.00 4.73 -5.81
CA LEU A 100 3.40 3.77 -6.83
C LEU A 100 4.87 3.42 -6.67
N ALA A 101 5.21 2.17 -7.00
CA ALA A 101 6.60 1.75 -7.00
C ALA A 101 7.38 2.38 -8.17
N ASP A 102 6.70 2.64 -9.30
CA ASP A 102 7.24 3.33 -10.46
C ASP A 102 6.10 3.78 -11.39
N ARG A 103 6.37 4.74 -12.28
CA ARG A 103 5.50 5.14 -13.38
C ARG A 103 6.37 5.52 -14.58
N ARG A 104 6.26 4.78 -15.68
CA ARG A 104 7.01 5.03 -16.93
C ARG A 104 6.07 5.01 -18.13
N ASP A 105 6.17 5.99 -19.00
CA ASP A 105 5.33 6.11 -20.21
C ASP A 105 3.82 5.99 -19.91
N GLY A 106 3.38 6.51 -18.77
CA GLY A 106 1.98 6.42 -18.31
C GLY A 106 1.55 5.03 -17.84
N ARG A 107 2.48 4.10 -17.57
CA ARG A 107 2.20 2.76 -17.02
C ARG A 107 2.71 2.66 -15.59
N ARG A 108 1.86 2.15 -14.72
CA ARG A 108 2.10 2.06 -13.28
C ARG A 108 2.76 0.72 -12.91
N THR A 109 3.70 0.77 -11.97
CA THR A 109 4.17 -0.38 -11.20
C THR A 109 3.71 -0.21 -9.75
N PHE A 110 3.13 -1.23 -9.17
CA PHE A 110 2.47 -1.14 -7.87
C PHE A 110 3.33 -1.74 -6.75
N HIS A 111 3.23 -1.15 -5.55
CA HIS A 111 3.72 -1.81 -4.35
C HIS A 111 2.88 -3.07 -4.05
N LEU A 112 3.45 -4.04 -3.35
CA LEU A 112 2.69 -5.18 -2.85
C LEU A 112 1.83 -4.75 -1.65
N GLY A 113 0.55 -5.10 -1.69
CA GLY A 113 -0.39 -4.92 -0.59
C GLY A 113 -0.42 -6.11 0.36
N PRO A 114 -1.06 -5.95 1.53
CA PRO A 114 -1.16 -7.00 2.54
C PRO A 114 -2.18 -8.10 2.18
N ASP A 115 -3.11 -7.77 1.28
CA ASP A 115 -4.25 -8.61 0.96
C ASP A 115 -3.91 -9.75 0.00
N ARG A 116 -4.85 -10.69 -0.10
CA ARG A 116 -4.82 -11.81 -1.04
C ARG A 116 -5.89 -11.62 -2.09
N ILE A 117 -5.59 -12.02 -3.32
CA ILE A 117 -6.49 -11.85 -4.44
C ILE A 117 -7.60 -12.91 -4.35
N PRO A 118 -8.87 -12.54 -4.13
CA PRO A 118 -9.97 -13.49 -4.20
C PRO A 118 -10.15 -13.97 -5.65
N VAL A 119 -10.66 -15.17 -5.88
CA VAL A 119 -11.01 -15.66 -7.23
C VAL A 119 -12.48 -16.04 -7.31
N ALA A 120 -13.06 -16.00 -8.50
CA ALA A 120 -14.50 -16.20 -8.74
C ALA A 120 -15.06 -17.52 -8.17
N GLY A 121 -14.32 -18.63 -8.27
CA GLY A 121 -14.64 -19.93 -7.69
C GLY A 121 -14.35 -20.02 -6.18
N GLY A 122 -14.12 -18.89 -5.53
CA GLY A 122 -13.88 -18.72 -4.11
C GLY A 122 -12.46 -19.05 -3.67
N GLY A 123 -12.08 -18.63 -2.45
CA GLY A 123 -10.70 -18.76 -1.99
C GLY A 123 -9.81 -17.66 -2.57
N TYR A 124 -8.51 -17.91 -2.64
CA TYR A 124 -7.52 -16.91 -3.03
C TYR A 124 -6.49 -17.47 -4.00
N ALA A 125 -5.97 -16.62 -4.89
CA ALA A 125 -4.94 -16.98 -5.85
C ALA A 125 -3.62 -17.42 -5.17
N CYS A 126 -2.97 -18.42 -5.74
CA CYS A 126 -1.61 -18.82 -5.41
C CYS A 126 -0.85 -19.28 -6.65
N VAL A 127 0.46 -19.27 -6.57
CA VAL A 127 1.36 -19.85 -7.58
C VAL A 127 2.12 -21.03 -6.99
N ARG A 128 2.70 -21.84 -7.86
CA ARG A 128 3.70 -22.82 -7.47
C ARG A 128 5.09 -22.22 -7.69
N ALA A 129 5.91 -22.17 -6.65
CA ALA A 129 7.30 -21.75 -6.73
C ALA A 129 8.17 -23.01 -6.89
N ASP A 130 8.86 -23.13 -8.04
CA ASP A 130 9.66 -24.32 -8.39
C ASP A 130 11.16 -24.17 -8.03
N GLY A 131 11.50 -23.22 -7.15
CA GLY A 131 12.89 -22.87 -6.79
C GLY A 131 13.20 -22.92 -5.29
N LEU A 132 14.49 -22.82 -4.94
CA LEU A 132 14.96 -22.61 -3.57
C LEU A 132 14.86 -21.11 -3.23
N GLY A 133 13.86 -20.73 -2.43
CA GLY A 133 13.68 -19.36 -1.95
C GLY A 133 12.23 -18.90 -1.97
N ASP A 134 11.98 -17.72 -1.39
CA ASP A 134 10.68 -17.06 -1.50
C ASP A 134 10.60 -16.37 -2.88
N PRO A 135 9.53 -16.60 -3.67
CA PRO A 135 9.37 -15.97 -4.98
C PRO A 135 9.21 -14.46 -4.84
N THR A 136 9.71 -13.72 -5.83
CA THR A 136 9.52 -12.28 -5.94
C THR A 136 8.29 -11.96 -6.79
N PHE A 137 7.41 -11.11 -6.27
CA PHE A 137 6.20 -10.69 -6.99
C PHE A 137 6.34 -9.25 -7.49
N ALA A 138 5.88 -9.00 -8.71
CA ALA A 138 5.74 -7.66 -9.26
C ALA A 138 4.40 -7.50 -9.95
N TRP A 139 3.82 -6.30 -9.84
CA TRP A 139 2.57 -5.93 -10.49
C TRP A 139 2.79 -4.67 -11.31
N ARG A 140 2.45 -4.72 -12.60
CA ARG A 140 2.62 -3.59 -13.50
C ARG A 140 1.57 -3.53 -14.59
N GLU A 141 1.37 -2.35 -15.14
CA GLU A 141 0.54 -2.13 -16.31
C GLU A 141 1.31 -2.36 -17.63
N THR A 142 0.60 -2.78 -18.68
CA THR A 142 1.15 -2.90 -20.03
C THR A 142 0.09 -2.71 -21.12
N ASP A 143 0.54 -2.23 -22.28
CA ASP A 143 -0.28 -2.19 -23.51
C ASP A 143 -0.12 -3.40 -24.40
N THR A 144 0.84 -4.27 -24.08
CA THR A 144 1.07 -5.44 -24.90
C THR A 144 0.09 -6.53 -24.48
N PRO A 145 -0.61 -7.18 -25.42
CA PRO A 145 -1.33 -8.40 -25.10
C PRO A 145 -0.34 -9.43 -24.55
N ALA A 146 -0.46 -9.75 -23.26
CA ALA A 146 0.27 -10.82 -22.63
C ALA A 146 -0.78 -11.85 -22.17
N GLY A 147 -0.77 -13.05 -22.74
CA GLY A 147 -1.60 -14.17 -22.26
C GLY A 147 -3.13 -14.03 -22.42
N PRO A 148 -3.88 -15.05 -21.95
CA PRO A 148 -5.34 -15.03 -21.93
C PRO A 148 -5.85 -13.97 -20.95
N ILE A 149 -6.88 -13.22 -21.36
CA ILE A 149 -7.52 -12.18 -20.56
C ILE A 149 -8.70 -12.81 -19.81
N GLY A 150 -8.67 -12.78 -18.48
CA GLY A 150 -9.86 -13.04 -17.69
C GLY A 150 -10.94 -11.99 -18.00
N ALA A 151 -12.07 -12.40 -18.57
CA ALA A 151 -13.16 -11.50 -18.88
C ALA A 151 -13.88 -11.09 -17.58
N ASP A 152 -13.93 -9.80 -17.28
CA ASP A 152 -14.85 -9.26 -16.28
C ASP A 152 -15.56 -8.04 -16.89
N SER A 153 -16.90 -8.04 -16.79
CA SER A 153 -17.81 -7.15 -17.53
C SER A 153 -18.46 -6.06 -16.67
N ASP A 154 -18.04 -5.92 -15.41
CA ASP A 154 -18.73 -5.07 -14.41
C ASP A 154 -18.15 -3.65 -14.23
N SER A 155 -17.05 -3.28 -14.90
CA SER A 155 -16.41 -1.95 -14.75
C SER A 155 -16.92 -0.87 -15.72
N GLY A 156 -17.91 -1.16 -16.57
CA GLY A 156 -18.51 -0.20 -17.51
C GLY A 156 -17.61 0.20 -18.69
N ALA A 157 -16.30 0.09 -18.57
CA ALA A 157 -15.37 -0.05 -19.69
C ALA A 157 -15.27 -1.53 -20.05
N ASP A 158 -15.39 -1.88 -21.34
CA ASP A 158 -15.03 -3.22 -21.80
C ASP A 158 -13.51 -3.36 -21.65
N ALA A 159 -13.08 -3.82 -20.48
CA ALA A 159 -11.68 -3.96 -20.16
C ALA A 159 -11.02 -4.99 -21.09
N ALA A 160 -11.79 -5.88 -21.74
CA ALA A 160 -11.30 -6.78 -22.78
C ALA A 160 -11.20 -6.11 -24.16
N ALA A 161 -11.79 -4.94 -24.38
CA ALA A 161 -11.77 -4.24 -25.66
C ALA A 161 -10.36 -3.94 -26.15
N VAL A 162 -10.19 -4.11 -27.44
CA VAL A 162 -8.97 -3.85 -28.19
C VAL A 162 -9.32 -2.84 -29.27
N GLY A 163 -8.57 -1.74 -29.33
CA GLY A 163 -8.71 -0.73 -30.37
C GLY A 163 -8.28 -1.25 -31.74
N ASP A 164 -8.56 -0.48 -32.78
CA ASP A 164 -8.23 -0.82 -34.18
C ASP A 164 -6.72 -1.02 -34.40
N ASP A 165 -5.87 -0.49 -33.52
CA ASP A 165 -4.41 -0.63 -33.51
C ASP A 165 -3.92 -1.91 -32.80
N GLY A 166 -4.84 -2.77 -32.34
CA GLY A 166 -4.52 -3.99 -31.61
C GLY A 166 -4.12 -3.77 -30.14
N ARG A 167 -4.21 -2.53 -29.62
CA ARG A 167 -3.91 -2.22 -28.23
C ARG A 167 -5.15 -2.28 -27.35
N PRO A 168 -5.01 -2.64 -26.07
CA PRO A 168 -6.15 -2.67 -25.18
C PRO A 168 -6.65 -1.24 -24.91
N ALA A 169 -7.97 -1.09 -24.74
CA ALA A 169 -8.59 0.21 -24.47
C ALA A 169 -8.15 0.81 -23.12
N VAL A 170 -7.75 -0.07 -22.18
CA VAL A 170 -7.13 0.27 -20.89
C VAL A 170 -5.86 -0.56 -20.70
N PRO A 171 -4.84 -0.07 -19.96
CA PRO A 171 -3.65 -0.87 -19.70
C PRO A 171 -3.99 -2.19 -18.99
N ARG A 172 -3.45 -3.30 -19.48
CA ARG A 172 -3.56 -4.62 -18.84
C ARG A 172 -2.75 -4.63 -17.56
N LEU A 173 -3.23 -5.31 -16.53
CA LEU A 173 -2.50 -5.52 -15.30
C LEU A 173 -1.84 -6.90 -15.30
N VAL A 174 -0.52 -6.95 -15.15
CA VAL A 174 0.27 -8.19 -15.19
C VAL A 174 0.84 -8.49 -13.80
N CYS A 175 0.65 -9.72 -13.34
CA CYS A 175 1.39 -10.29 -12.22
C CYS A 175 2.60 -11.04 -12.76
N GLU A 176 3.78 -10.70 -12.28
CA GLU A 176 5.02 -11.43 -12.55
C GLU A 176 5.51 -12.12 -11.27
N VAL A 177 6.03 -13.32 -11.44
CA VAL A 177 6.74 -14.08 -10.41
C VAL A 177 8.15 -14.36 -10.93
N ASP A 178 9.15 -13.83 -10.23
CA ASP A 178 10.56 -13.91 -10.64
C ASP A 178 10.77 -13.44 -12.10
N GLY A 179 10.08 -12.36 -12.47
CA GLY A 179 10.11 -11.76 -13.82
C GLY A 179 9.31 -12.51 -14.88
N THR A 180 8.62 -13.60 -14.53
CA THR A 180 7.78 -14.37 -15.45
C THR A 180 6.31 -14.03 -15.24
N PRO A 181 5.55 -13.61 -16.27
CA PRO A 181 4.11 -13.40 -16.16
C PRO A 181 3.37 -14.68 -15.75
N VAL A 182 2.57 -14.60 -14.68
CA VAL A 182 1.74 -15.71 -14.18
C VAL A 182 0.24 -15.43 -14.26
N ALA A 183 -0.15 -14.16 -14.36
CA ALA A 183 -1.54 -13.74 -14.50
C ALA A 183 -1.62 -12.43 -15.27
N VAL A 184 -2.65 -12.29 -16.11
CA VAL A 184 -2.95 -11.04 -16.81
C VAL A 184 -4.43 -10.72 -16.68
N LEU A 185 -4.70 -9.54 -16.15
CA LEU A 185 -6.03 -9.02 -15.89
C LEU A 185 -6.34 -7.88 -16.86
N ALA A 186 -7.62 -7.68 -17.10
CA ALA A 186 -8.11 -6.69 -18.04
C ALA A 186 -7.80 -5.24 -17.61
N GLY A 187 -7.48 -5.04 -16.33
CA GLY A 187 -7.07 -3.79 -15.71
C GLY A 187 -7.07 -3.97 -14.20
N VAL A 188 -6.85 -2.90 -13.44
CA VAL A 188 -6.85 -2.95 -11.97
C VAL A 188 -8.20 -3.38 -11.40
N ASP A 189 -9.32 -3.03 -12.03
CA ASP A 189 -10.65 -3.44 -11.56
C ASP A 189 -10.88 -4.96 -11.62
N GLY A 190 -10.16 -5.66 -12.49
CA GLY A 190 -10.16 -7.12 -12.56
C GLY A 190 -9.61 -7.80 -11.30
N LEU A 191 -9.01 -7.06 -10.36
CA LEU A 191 -8.56 -7.59 -9.07
C LEU A 191 -9.72 -7.89 -8.10
N ARG A 192 -10.91 -7.32 -8.32
CA ARG A 192 -12.04 -7.50 -7.39
C ARG A 192 -12.49 -8.94 -7.30
N THR A 193 -12.70 -9.59 -8.45
CA THR A 193 -13.07 -11.01 -8.55
C THR A 193 -12.56 -11.59 -9.88
N PRO A 194 -11.24 -11.74 -10.06
CA PRO A 194 -10.69 -12.35 -11.26
C PRO A 194 -11.24 -13.78 -11.46
N PRO A 195 -11.43 -14.22 -12.71
CA PRO A 195 -11.84 -15.59 -12.98
C PRO A 195 -10.74 -16.57 -12.54
N ASP A 196 -11.13 -17.80 -12.19
CA ASP A 196 -10.19 -18.80 -11.66
C ASP A 196 -9.02 -19.06 -12.62
N GLU A 197 -9.30 -19.07 -13.92
CA GLU A 197 -8.33 -19.29 -15.00
C GLU A 197 -7.30 -18.16 -15.18
N ALA A 198 -7.53 -16.99 -14.56
CA ALA A 198 -6.56 -15.90 -14.58
C ALA A 198 -5.28 -16.23 -13.79
N PHE A 199 -5.36 -17.16 -12.83
CA PHE A 199 -4.22 -17.61 -12.04
C PHE A 199 -4.00 -19.12 -12.19
N PRO A 200 -2.75 -19.62 -12.09
CA PRO A 200 -2.48 -21.04 -12.24
C PRO A 200 -3.17 -21.90 -11.18
N PHE A 201 -3.27 -21.38 -9.95
CA PHE A 201 -3.88 -22.08 -8.83
C PHE A 201 -4.65 -21.15 -7.91
N ALA A 202 -5.60 -21.72 -7.17
CA ALA A 202 -6.27 -21.06 -6.07
C ALA A 202 -6.36 -21.99 -4.85
N TYR A 203 -6.23 -21.44 -3.65
CA TYR A 203 -6.38 -22.19 -2.40
C TYR A 203 -7.59 -21.70 -1.61
N ARG A 204 -8.29 -22.63 -0.98
CA ARG A 204 -9.42 -22.33 -0.09
C ARG A 204 -9.33 -23.19 1.16
N ARG A 205 -9.61 -22.61 2.33
CA ARG A 205 -9.79 -23.39 3.56
C ARG A 205 -11.19 -24.01 3.55
N ASP A 206 -11.25 -25.33 3.57
CA ASP A 206 -12.50 -26.07 3.68
C ASP A 206 -13.18 -25.74 5.03
N PRO A 207 -14.47 -25.39 5.03
CA PRO A 207 -15.15 -25.00 6.25
C PRO A 207 -15.39 -26.16 7.22
N THR A 208 -15.34 -27.41 6.76
CA THR A 208 -15.66 -28.62 7.54
C THR A 208 -14.41 -29.15 8.22
N ASP A 209 -13.38 -29.51 7.45
CA ASP A 209 -12.17 -30.14 7.98
C ASP A 209 -11.03 -29.15 8.28
N LYS A 210 -11.25 -27.86 7.95
CA LYS A 210 -10.32 -26.76 8.20
C LYS A 210 -8.98 -26.87 7.46
N ARG A 211 -8.87 -27.76 6.47
CA ARG A 211 -7.68 -27.93 5.61
C ARG A 211 -7.77 -27.04 4.38
N PHE A 212 -6.62 -26.67 3.84
CA PHE A 212 -6.53 -25.98 2.56
C PHE A 212 -6.67 -26.98 1.41
N ARG A 213 -7.49 -26.64 0.43
CA ARG A 213 -7.59 -27.31 -0.86
C ARG A 213 -6.98 -26.39 -1.91
N VAL A 214 -5.95 -26.85 -2.60
CA VAL A 214 -5.38 -26.14 -3.75
C VAL A 214 -6.02 -26.71 -5.00
N ARG A 215 -6.54 -25.84 -5.85
CA ARG A 215 -7.21 -26.15 -7.11
C ARG A 215 -6.45 -25.53 -8.26
N ARG A 216 -6.46 -26.20 -9.42
CA ARG A 216 -5.99 -25.63 -10.67
C ARG A 216 -7.01 -24.59 -11.16
N GLY A 217 -6.54 -23.48 -11.71
CA GLY A 217 -7.41 -22.38 -12.14
C GLY A 217 -8.25 -22.68 -13.38
N ASP A 218 -7.73 -23.50 -14.30
CA ASP A 218 -8.37 -23.82 -15.59
C ASP A 218 -9.56 -24.79 -15.50
N ASP A 219 -9.50 -25.80 -14.62
CA ASP A 219 -10.48 -26.89 -14.51
C ASP A 219 -11.04 -27.06 -13.09
N GLY A 220 -10.54 -26.29 -12.13
CA GLY A 220 -10.96 -26.32 -10.73
C GLY A 220 -10.59 -27.61 -9.98
N ALA A 221 -9.82 -28.52 -10.59
CA ALA A 221 -9.47 -29.80 -9.98
C ALA A 221 -8.60 -29.59 -8.74
N VAL A 222 -8.95 -30.25 -7.63
CA VAL A 222 -8.14 -30.22 -6.41
C VAL A 222 -6.86 -31.01 -6.66
N VAL A 223 -5.72 -30.32 -6.65
CA VAL A 223 -4.39 -30.91 -6.85
C VAL A 223 -3.68 -31.20 -5.53
N GLU A 224 -4.03 -30.49 -4.45
CA GLU A 224 -3.42 -30.70 -3.14
C GLU A 224 -4.37 -30.46 -1.96
N THR A 225 -4.06 -31.09 -0.82
CA THR A 225 -4.83 -30.98 0.42
C THR A 225 -3.94 -30.88 1.66
N ILE A 226 -3.94 -29.72 2.30
CA ILE A 226 -2.83 -29.31 3.17
C ILE A 226 -3.36 -28.79 4.52
N GLY A 227 -2.65 -29.08 5.61
CA GLY A 227 -3.10 -28.80 6.98
C GLY A 227 -2.94 -27.35 7.48
N GLY A 228 -2.18 -26.50 6.78
CA GLY A 228 -1.89 -25.14 7.22
C GLY A 228 -0.98 -24.38 6.25
N PHE A 229 -0.70 -23.10 6.55
CA PHE A 229 0.13 -22.25 5.69
C PHE A 229 1.60 -22.71 5.59
N ALA A 230 2.18 -23.22 6.68
CA ALA A 230 3.54 -23.76 6.64
C ALA A 230 3.62 -24.94 5.64
N ALA A 231 2.71 -25.89 5.76
CA ALA A 231 2.62 -27.01 4.83
C ALA A 231 2.23 -26.59 3.40
N LEU A 232 1.54 -25.45 3.23
CA LEU A 232 1.22 -24.90 1.90
C LEU A 232 2.49 -24.44 1.21
N ARG A 233 3.34 -23.72 1.94
CA ARG A 233 4.66 -23.29 1.49
C ARG A 233 5.60 -24.47 1.27
N ASP A 234 5.60 -25.46 2.15
CA ASP A 234 6.43 -26.67 2.01
C ASP A 234 6.04 -27.49 0.76
N ALA A 235 4.76 -27.43 0.35
CA ALA A 235 4.28 -28.01 -0.90
C ALA A 235 4.57 -27.14 -2.14
N GLY A 236 5.26 -26.01 -1.98
CA GLY A 236 5.62 -25.08 -3.04
C GLY A 236 4.53 -24.09 -3.42
N TYR A 237 3.40 -24.03 -2.71
CA TYR A 237 2.32 -23.09 -3.01
C TYR A 237 2.47 -21.80 -2.22
N VAL A 238 2.53 -20.68 -2.95
CA VAL A 238 2.72 -19.35 -2.36
C VAL A 238 1.52 -18.47 -2.74
N PRO A 239 0.78 -17.92 -1.76
CA PRO A 239 -0.31 -16.97 -2.02
C PRO A 239 0.17 -15.76 -2.83
N VAL A 240 -0.60 -15.35 -3.83
CA VAL A 240 -0.28 -14.13 -4.60
C VAL A 240 -0.70 -12.91 -3.77
N PRO A 241 0.22 -11.97 -3.47
CA PRO A 241 -0.13 -10.71 -2.83
C PRO A 241 -0.89 -9.82 -3.83
N MET A 242 -1.99 -9.21 -3.37
CA MET A 242 -2.70 -8.20 -4.14
C MET A 242 -1.85 -6.93 -4.24
N PRO A 243 -1.76 -6.25 -5.40
CA PRO A 243 -1.07 -4.97 -5.47
C PRO A 243 -1.82 -3.90 -4.69
N LEU A 244 -1.08 -2.95 -4.13
CA LEU A 244 -1.63 -1.72 -3.59
C LEU A 244 -1.97 -0.78 -4.75
N VAL A 245 -3.24 -0.76 -5.14
CA VAL A 245 -3.78 0.16 -6.14
C VAL A 245 -4.28 1.42 -5.41
N PRO A 246 -3.70 2.61 -5.65
CA PRO A 246 -4.01 3.82 -4.87
C PRO A 246 -5.50 4.15 -4.80
N GLU A 247 -6.21 4.13 -5.93
CA GLU A 247 -7.64 4.45 -6.01
C GLU A 247 -8.53 3.46 -5.24
N HIS A 248 -8.13 2.18 -5.19
CA HIS A 248 -8.84 1.16 -4.40
C HIS A 248 -8.56 1.33 -2.90
N ALA A 249 -7.30 1.61 -2.54
CA ALA A 249 -6.88 1.76 -1.15
C ALA A 249 -7.39 3.05 -0.51
N LEU A 250 -7.48 4.14 -1.28
CA LEU A 250 -8.06 5.42 -0.84
C LEU A 250 -9.60 5.44 -0.93
N GLY A 251 -10.20 4.47 -1.64
CA GLY A 251 -11.64 4.37 -1.85
C GLY A 251 -12.23 5.43 -2.78
N ARG A 252 -11.38 6.18 -3.48
CA ARG A 252 -11.74 7.20 -4.47
C ARG A 252 -10.55 7.49 -5.38
N ASP A 253 -10.85 7.97 -6.59
CA ASP A 253 -9.82 8.55 -7.45
C ASP A 253 -9.41 9.92 -6.89
N VAL A 254 -8.11 10.11 -6.68
CA VAL A 254 -7.51 11.37 -6.25
C VAL A 254 -6.43 11.71 -7.26
N ASP A 255 -6.52 12.88 -7.89
CA ASP A 255 -5.45 13.34 -8.77
C ASP A 255 -4.18 13.70 -7.97
N ASP A 256 -3.05 13.76 -8.67
CA ASP A 256 -1.74 13.93 -8.04
C ASP A 256 -1.64 15.28 -7.29
N GLU A 257 -2.37 16.33 -7.71
CA GLU A 257 -2.37 17.65 -7.06
C GLU A 257 -3.15 17.61 -5.73
N ALA A 258 -4.37 17.05 -5.75
CA ALA A 258 -5.17 16.85 -4.56
C ALA A 258 -4.48 15.91 -3.56
N LEU A 259 -3.75 14.90 -4.06
CA LEU A 259 -2.97 13.99 -3.22
C LEU A 259 -1.77 14.70 -2.60
N ALA A 260 -1.05 15.55 -3.35
CA ALA A 260 0.04 16.36 -2.83
C ALA A 260 -0.44 17.35 -1.74
N ALA A 261 -1.67 17.88 -1.85
CA ALA A 261 -2.28 18.73 -0.84
C ALA A 261 -2.84 17.96 0.38
N ALA A 262 -3.00 16.64 0.28
CA ALA A 262 -3.64 15.80 1.30
C ALA A 262 -2.71 15.40 2.46
N TRP A 263 -1.43 15.78 2.42
CA TRP A 263 -0.49 15.45 3.49
C TRP A 263 0.54 16.54 3.74
N ASP A 264 1.17 16.45 4.92
CA ASP A 264 2.31 17.24 5.35
C ASP A 264 3.23 16.34 6.19
N LEU A 265 4.48 16.72 6.39
CA LEU A 265 5.48 15.92 7.09
C LEU A 265 6.33 16.78 8.01
N SER A 266 6.43 16.37 9.27
CA SER A 266 7.22 17.04 10.30
C SER A 266 8.22 16.06 10.92
N VAL A 267 9.48 16.49 11.01
CA VAL A 267 10.56 15.75 11.69
C VAL A 267 10.83 16.42 13.03
N ILE A 268 10.79 15.64 14.11
CA ILE A 268 10.91 16.15 15.50
C ILE A 268 12.36 16.00 16.04
N GLY A 269 13.32 15.56 15.22
CA GLY A 269 14.73 15.42 15.61
C GLY A 269 15.66 16.42 14.91
N GLY A 270 16.30 17.31 15.68
CA GLY A 270 17.53 18.01 15.29
C GLY A 270 17.60 19.53 15.41
N ALA A 271 16.86 20.20 16.30
CA ALA A 271 17.11 21.61 16.63
C ALA A 271 17.34 21.79 18.13
N ASP A 272 18.37 21.11 18.66
CA ASP A 272 19.05 21.42 19.91
C ASP A 272 20.54 21.03 19.77
N ALA A 273 21.16 21.52 18.69
CA ALA A 273 22.60 21.69 18.63
C ALA A 273 22.85 23.20 18.64
N GLU A 274 22.98 23.73 19.86
CA GLU A 274 23.67 24.97 20.21
C GLU A 274 23.56 26.10 19.17
N SER A 275 22.48 26.89 19.26
CA SER A 275 22.71 28.33 19.20
C SER A 275 23.46 28.65 20.48
N ASP A 276 24.76 28.93 20.37
CA ASP A 276 25.53 29.59 21.42
C ASP A 276 25.48 31.09 21.13
N PRO A 277 24.52 31.85 21.68
CA PRO A 277 24.53 33.29 21.60
C PRO A 277 25.28 33.83 22.82
N ASP A 278 26.61 33.75 22.83
CA ASP A 278 27.48 34.71 23.52
C ASP A 278 28.93 34.25 23.54
N GLY A 279 29.76 34.91 22.72
CA GLY A 279 31.21 34.69 22.74
C GLY A 279 31.98 35.71 21.90
N ASP A 280 31.60 36.98 21.99
CA ASP A 280 32.39 38.09 21.43
C ASP A 280 33.48 38.53 22.46
N PRO A 281 34.49 39.32 22.07
CA PRO A 281 35.87 38.90 21.83
C PRO A 281 36.84 39.34 22.94
N GLU A 282 38.04 38.74 23.04
CA GLU A 282 39.15 39.33 23.81
C GLU A 282 40.20 40.01 22.91
N PRO A 283 40.75 41.17 23.33
CA PRO A 283 41.64 42.01 22.54
C PRO A 283 43.14 41.76 22.83
N ASP A 284 43.97 42.10 21.85
CA ASP A 284 45.41 42.43 21.86
C ASP A 284 46.27 42.01 23.07
N ARG A 285 47.29 41.18 22.78
CA ARG A 285 48.68 41.37 23.23
C ARG A 285 49.70 40.82 22.22
#